data_AF-A0ABD7JNI9-F1
#
_entry.id   AF-A0ABD7JNI9-F1
#
_cell.length_a   1.000
_cell.length_b   1.000
_cell.length_c   1.000
_cell.angle_alpha   90.00
_cell.angle_beta   90.00
_cell.angle_gamma   90.00
#
_symmetry.space_group_name_H-M   'P 1'
#
loop_
_entity.id
_entity.type
_entity.pdbx_description
1 polymer ?
#
loop_
_entity_poly.entity_id
_entity_poly.type
_entity_poly.pdbx_seq_one_letter_code
_entity_poly.pdbx_strand_id
1 'polypeptide(L)'
;MTYGGESQEQVQARMAATILQLMQETDGQSVLMVSHGGAMANFARAWQKNWRLDDLGHMTNCGILKFTFENDQFYLEEAIGHDFSEWEGK
;
A
#
# COMPACT_ATOMS: atom_id res chain seq x y z
N MET A 1 -20.43 -5.60 8.79
CA MET A 1 -20.34 -4.22 9.27
C MET A 1 -21.72 -3.70 9.62
N THR A 2 -21.87 -3.04 10.76
CA THR A 2 -23.07 -2.30 11.14
C THR A 2 -22.88 -0.84 10.74
N TYR A 3 -23.92 -0.16 10.24
CA TYR A 3 -23.95 1.27 9.83
C TYR A 3 -23.51 1.67 8.41
N GLY A 4 -23.42 0.74 7.43
CA GLY A 4 -23.32 1.10 6.00
C GLY A 4 -21.94 1.48 5.48
N GLY A 5 -20.87 1.29 6.27
CA GLY A 5 -19.49 1.39 5.81
C GLY A 5 -18.98 0.12 5.09
N GLU A 6 -17.81 0.24 4.46
CA GLU A 6 -17.12 -0.87 3.78
C GLU A 6 -16.36 -1.76 4.76
N SER A 7 -16.57 -3.08 4.70
CA SER A 7 -15.76 -4.07 5.42
C SER A 7 -14.30 -4.01 5.00
N GLN A 8 -13.41 -4.59 5.83
CA GLN A 8 -12.00 -4.68 5.50
C GLN A 8 -11.78 -5.41 4.15
N GLU A 9 -12.53 -6.48 3.93
CA GLU A 9 -12.50 -7.25 2.68
C GLU A 9 -12.98 -6.41 1.49
N GLN A 10 -14.01 -5.57 1.67
CA GLN A 10 -14.52 -4.69 0.62
C GLN A 10 -13.48 -3.64 0.20
N VAL A 11 -12.87 -2.94 1.16
CA VAL A 11 -11.81 -1.96 0.85
C VAL A 11 -10.58 -2.65 0.25
N GLN A 12 -10.19 -3.83 0.76
CA GLN A 12 -9.08 -4.61 0.22
C GLN A 12 -9.32 -4.98 -1.25
N ALA A 13 -10.48 -5.56 -1.57
CA ALA A 13 -10.84 -5.94 -2.93
C ALA A 13 -10.89 -4.72 -3.87
N ARG A 14 -11.51 -3.62 -3.43
CA ARG A 14 -11.60 -2.38 -4.20
C ARG A 14 -10.21 -1.81 -4.49
N MET A 15 -9.34 -1.73 -3.49
CA MET A 15 -7.98 -1.20 -3.66
C MET A 15 -7.15 -2.07 -4.58
N ALA A 16 -7.22 -3.40 -4.43
CA ALA A 16 -6.49 -4.34 -5.28
C ALA A 16 -6.92 -4.24 -6.75
N ALA A 17 -8.23 -4.21 -7.02
CA ALA A 17 -8.77 -4.08 -8.37
C ALA A 17 -8.38 -2.74 -9.01
N THR A 18 -8.54 -1.64 -8.27
CA THR A 18 -8.24 -0.29 -8.76
C THR A 18 -6.75 -0.14 -9.13
N ILE A 19 -5.85 -0.58 -8.24
CA ILE A 19 -4.42 -0.43 -8.45
C ILE A 19 -3.92 -1.39 -9.54
N LEU A 20 -4.47 -2.61 -9.63
CA LEU A 20 -4.17 -3.53 -10.73
C LEU A 20 -4.53 -2.90 -12.08
N GLN A 21 -5.74 -2.36 -12.22
CA GLN A 21 -6.17 -1.68 -13.43
C GLN A 21 -5.22 -0.54 -13.81
N LEU A 22 -4.89 0.34 -12.84
CA LEU A 22 -3.97 1.45 -13.07
C LEU A 22 -2.58 1.00 -13.54
N MET A 23 -2.06 -0.10 -12.98
CA MET A 23 -0.75 -0.63 -13.37
C MET A 23 -0.76 -1.39 -14.71
N GLN A 24 -1.91 -1.92 -15.13
CA GLN A 24 -2.10 -2.53 -16.45
C GLN A 24 -2.25 -1.48 -17.56
N GLU A 25 -2.81 -0.31 -17.25
CA GLU A 25 -3.08 0.76 -18.22
C GLU A 25 -1.94 1.78 -18.36
N THR A 26 -1.02 1.84 -17.41
CA THR A 26 0.09 2.80 -17.41
C THR A 26 1.28 2.33 -18.26
N ASP A 27 1.85 3.23 -19.07
CA ASP A 27 3.15 3.01 -19.73
C ASP A 27 4.34 3.38 -18.82
N GLY A 28 4.06 3.94 -17.64
CA GLY A 28 5.05 4.42 -16.69
C GLY A 28 5.83 3.29 -16.02
N GLN A 29 7.16 3.37 -16.08
CA GLN A 29 8.06 2.41 -15.41
C GLN A 29 8.08 2.56 -13.88
N SER A 30 7.61 3.68 -13.35
CA SER A 30 7.49 3.95 -11.92
C SER A 30 6.29 4.85 -11.69
N VAL A 31 5.39 4.43 -10.80
CA VAL A 31 4.12 5.10 -10.52
C VAL A 31 4.06 5.46 -9.05
N LEU A 32 3.78 6.73 -8.76
CA LEU A 32 3.52 7.22 -7.40
C LEU A 32 2.01 7.31 -7.17
N MET A 33 1.52 6.61 -6.16
CA MET A 33 0.12 6.67 -5.73
C MET A 33 0.06 7.21 -4.29
N VAL A 34 -0.74 8.26 -4.07
CA VAL A 34 -0.95 8.86 -2.75
C VAL A 34 -2.32 8.43 -2.23
N SER A 35 -2.36 7.88 -1.02
CA SER A 35 -3.59 7.41 -0.39
C SER A 35 -3.51 7.51 1.14
N HIS A 36 -4.48 6.93 1.84
CA HIS A 36 -4.55 6.91 3.30
C HIS A 36 -4.00 5.60 3.88
N GLY A 37 -3.49 5.65 5.11
CA GLY A 37 -2.82 4.49 5.76
C GLY A 37 -3.68 3.21 5.78
N GLY A 38 -4.99 3.33 6.05
CA GLY A 38 -5.90 2.19 6.03
C GLY A 38 -6.07 1.56 4.63
N ALA A 39 -6.11 2.38 3.58
CA ALA A 39 -6.22 1.91 2.20
C ALA A 39 -4.91 1.24 1.74
N MET A 40 -3.77 1.87 2.06
CA MET A 40 -2.43 1.34 1.77
C MET A 40 -2.20 0.00 2.48
N ALA A 41 -2.54 -0.11 3.76
CA ALA A 41 -2.39 -1.35 4.53
C ALA A 41 -3.28 -2.49 3.98
N ASN A 42 -4.51 -2.18 3.58
CA ASN A 42 -5.39 -3.18 2.98
C ASN A 42 -4.91 -3.62 1.61
N PHE A 43 -4.40 -2.71 0.78
CA PHE A 43 -3.76 -3.09 -0.47
C PHE A 43 -2.55 -4.01 -0.24
N ALA A 44 -1.67 -3.66 0.71
CA ALA A 44 -0.54 -4.53 1.07
C ALA A 44 -1.03 -5.92 1.49
N ARG A 45 -2.04 -6.01 2.36
CA ARG A 45 -2.59 -7.30 2.85
C ARG A 45 -3.20 -8.16 1.76
N ALA A 46 -3.74 -7.56 0.68
CA ALA A 46 -4.20 -8.32 -0.49
C ALA A 46 -3.08 -9.19 -1.10
N TRP A 47 -1.83 -8.75 -0.95
CA TRP A 47 -0.63 -9.37 -1.50
C TRP A 47 0.29 -9.96 -0.42
N GLN A 48 -0.24 -10.30 0.75
CA GLN A 48 0.56 -10.77 1.90
C GLN A 48 1.48 -11.96 1.58
N LYS A 49 1.04 -12.87 0.70
CA LYS A 49 1.84 -14.03 0.28
C LYS A 49 3.09 -13.64 -0.54
N ASN A 50 3.09 -12.44 -1.11
CA ASN A 50 4.14 -11.92 -1.98
C ASN A 50 5.00 -10.86 -1.26
N TRP A 51 4.84 -10.70 0.06
CA TRP A 51 5.68 -9.82 0.84
C TRP A 51 7.11 -10.37 0.91
N ARG A 52 8.09 -9.46 0.76
CA ARG A 52 9.52 -9.73 0.96
C ARG A 52 10.03 -9.14 2.27
N LEU A 53 9.12 -8.93 3.21
CA LEU A 53 9.33 -8.43 4.56
C LEU A 53 8.50 -9.27 5.53
N ASP A 54 8.94 -9.30 6.79
CA ASP A 54 8.28 -10.06 7.85
C ASP A 54 7.06 -9.34 8.43
N ASP A 55 7.10 -7.99 8.49
CA ASP A 55 6.02 -7.16 9.05
C ASP A 55 5.93 -5.79 8.38
N LEU A 56 4.70 -5.32 8.18
CA LEU A 56 4.39 -4.00 7.60
C LEU A 56 4.62 -2.87 8.60
N GLY A 57 4.60 -3.17 9.91
CA GLY A 57 4.68 -2.19 10.97
C GLY A 57 3.44 -1.28 11.03
N HIS A 58 3.61 -0.12 11.68
CA HIS A 58 2.56 0.88 11.80
C HIS A 58 2.64 1.89 10.65
N MET A 59 1.52 2.08 9.93
CA MET A 59 1.43 3.10 8.90
C MET A 59 1.33 4.50 9.53
N THR A 60 2.45 5.23 9.52
CA THR A 60 2.49 6.66 9.90
C THR A 60 2.22 7.56 8.69
N ASN A 61 1.95 8.84 8.96
CA ASN A 61 1.85 9.84 7.90
C ASN A 61 3.17 9.93 7.14
N CYS A 62 3.08 10.10 5.81
CA CYS A 62 4.23 10.09 4.90
C CYS A 62 5.03 8.76 4.87
N GLY A 63 4.44 7.66 5.35
CA GLY A 63 4.98 6.32 5.13
C GLY A 63 4.86 5.92 3.65
N ILE A 64 5.85 5.20 3.13
CA ILE A 64 5.89 4.75 1.73
C ILE A 64 5.92 3.22 1.71
N LEU A 65 5.08 2.63 0.88
CA LEU A 65 5.13 1.20 0.56
C LEU A 65 5.64 1.05 -0.87
N LYS A 66 6.77 0.35 -1.02
CA LYS A 66 7.40 0.13 -2.32
C LYS A 66 7.06 -1.25 -2.83
N PHE A 67 6.43 -1.32 -4.00
CA PHE A 67 6.07 -2.56 -4.66
C PHE A 67 6.81 -2.72 -5.99
N THR A 68 7.20 -3.95 -6.31
CA THR A 68 7.46 -4.39 -7.68
C THR A 68 6.15 -4.94 -8.26
N PHE A 69 5.87 -4.63 -9.52
CA PHE A 69 4.71 -5.17 -10.25
C PHE A 69 5.20 -5.97 -11.47
N GLU A 70 4.86 -7.25 -11.52
CA GLU A 70 5.25 -8.15 -12.62
C GLU A 70 4.17 -9.22 -12.82
N ASN A 71 3.81 -9.50 -14.06
CA ASN A 71 2.83 -10.55 -14.42
C ASN A 71 1.52 -10.44 -13.62
N ASP A 72 0.96 -9.22 -13.53
CA ASP A 72 -0.25 -8.89 -12.77
C ASP A 72 -0.16 -9.18 -11.25
N GLN A 73 1.05 -9.30 -10.72
CA GLN A 73 1.30 -9.54 -9.30
C GLN A 73 2.12 -8.43 -8.67
N PHE A 74 1.75 -8.09 -7.44
CA PHE A 74 2.49 -7.12 -6.63
C PHE A 74 3.35 -7.85 -5.60
N TYR A 75 4.58 -7.39 -5.46
CA TYR A 75 5.56 -7.85 -4.47
C TYR A 75 5.93 -6.66 -3.60
N LEU A 76 5.61 -6.72 -2.31
CA LEU A 76 5.98 -5.66 -1.39
C LEU A 76 7.46 -5.83 -1.02
N GLU A 77 8.29 -4.89 -1.46
CA GLU A 77 9.74 -4.91 -1.26
C GLU A 77 10.14 -4.23 0.04
N GLU A 78 9.51 -3.10 0.36
CA GLU A 78 9.96 -2.22 1.42
C GLU A 78 8.79 -1.43 2.01
N ALA A 79 8.80 -1.27 3.34
CA ALA A 79 7.96 -0.34 4.07
C ALA A 79 8.85 0.73 4.72
N ILE A 80 8.77 1.95 4.20
CA ILE A 80 9.63 3.07 4.60
C ILE A 80 8.83 3.97 5.53
N GLY A 81 9.17 3.93 6.81
CA GLY A 81 8.73 4.90 7.80
C GLY A 81 9.79 5.97 8.00
N HIS A 82 9.35 7.20 8.32
CA HIS A 82 10.26 8.26 8.75
C HIS A 82 10.11 8.44 10.26
N ASP A 83 11.23 8.33 10.98
CA ASP A 83 11.30 8.75 12.38
C ASP A 83 11.83 10.18 12.43
N PHE A 84 10.96 11.10 12.85
CA PHE A 84 11.29 12.51 13.02
C PHE A 84 11.54 12.87 14.49
N SER A 85 11.67 11.89 15.38
CA SER A 85 11.91 12.14 16.81
C SER A 85 13.17 12.95 17.09
N GLU A 86 14.17 12.87 16.21
CA GLU A 86 15.43 13.64 16.29
C GLU A 86 15.41 14.95 15.47
N TRP A 87 14.27 15.31 14.85
CA TRP A 87 14.20 16.51 14.03
C TRP A 87 13.99 17.76 14.88
N GLU A 88 15.09 18.44 15.21
CA GLU A 88 15.07 19.81 15.73
C GLU A 88 14.85 20.77 14.56
N GLY A 89 13.59 21.02 14.21
CA GLY A 89 13.22 22.02 13.21
C GLY A 89 13.92 23.35 13.47
N LYS A 90 14.80 23.77 12.54
CA LYS A 90 15.42 25.09 12.50
C LYS A 90 14.56 26.07 11.71
#